data_AF-G5E2W8-F1
#
_entry.id   AF-G5E2W8-F1
#
_cell.length_a   1.000
_cell.length_b   1.000
_cell.length_c   1.000
_cell.angle_alpha   90.00
_cell.angle_beta   90.00
_cell.angle_gamma   90.00
#
_symmetry.space_group_name_H-M   'P 1'
#
loop_
_entity.id
_entity.type
_entity.pdbx_description
1 polymer ?
#
loop_
_entity_poly.entity_id
_entity_poly.type
_entity_poly.pdbx_seq_one_letter_code
_entity_poly.pdbx_strand_id
1 'polypeptide(L)'
;DVGMRVGADFQARIPDLDPGATKYTDKESGGMLVWSPHHNIQDLKLDEYIAIAKEKHGYNVEQALGMLFWHKHNIEKSLADLDEWTVEDKVLFEQAFSFHGKSFHRIQQMLPDKSIASLVKYYYSWKTRSRTSLMDRRARKLASKNNPGESDEDVEEPNPKEGHDSDYE
;
A
#
# COMPACT_ATOMS: atom_id res chain seq x y z
N ASP A 1 1.67 26.19 33.22
CA ASP A 1 0.32 25.61 33.11
C ASP A 1 -0.29 26.03 31.79
N VAL A 2 -0.29 25.16 30.79
CA VAL A 2 -0.96 25.46 29.51
C VAL A 2 -2.39 24.94 29.64
N GLY A 3 -3.24 25.73 30.30
CA GLY A 3 -4.65 25.44 30.45
C GLY A 3 -5.41 25.58 29.14
N MET A 4 -6.61 24.97 29.07
CA MET A 4 -7.53 25.18 27.94
C MET A 4 -7.84 26.67 27.78
N ARG A 5 -7.68 27.17 26.56
CA ARG A 5 -7.91 28.58 26.23
C ARG A 5 -9.36 28.80 25.80
N VAL A 6 -9.97 29.86 26.32
CA VAL A 6 -11.37 30.25 26.09
C VAL A 6 -11.36 31.62 25.42
N GLY A 7 -12.09 31.79 24.33
CA GLY A 7 -12.15 33.02 23.55
C GLY A 7 -12.47 32.74 22.07
N ALA A 8 -12.92 33.77 21.35
CA ALA A 8 -13.33 33.65 19.95
C ALA A 8 -12.23 33.09 19.02
N ASP A 9 -10.96 33.26 19.40
CA ASP A 9 -9.79 32.73 18.68
C ASP A 9 -9.55 31.22 18.93
N PHE A 10 -10.26 30.63 19.90
CA PHE A 10 -10.07 29.24 20.35
C PHE A 10 -11.33 28.40 20.22
N GLN A 11 -12.49 29.03 20.00
CA GLN A 11 -13.79 28.37 19.95
C GLN A 11 -14.35 28.36 18.53
N ALA A 12 -14.94 27.23 18.11
CA ALA A 12 -15.65 27.15 16.85
C ALA A 12 -16.93 28.00 16.89
N ARG A 13 -17.27 28.64 15.77
CA ARG A 13 -18.58 29.28 15.60
C ARG A 13 -19.61 28.20 15.33
N ILE A 14 -20.57 28.05 16.24
CA ILE A 14 -21.68 27.12 16.09
C ILE A 14 -22.67 27.74 15.11
N PRO A 15 -22.93 27.12 13.93
CA PRO A 15 -23.93 27.63 13.00
C PRO A 15 -25.34 27.54 13.59
N ASP A 16 -26.19 28.50 13.25
CA ASP A 16 -27.61 28.45 13.62
C ASP A 16 -28.33 27.29 12.90
N LEU A 17 -29.31 26.70 13.57
CA LEU A 17 -30.11 25.61 13.02
C LEU A 17 -31.08 26.15 11.96
N ASP A 18 -30.86 25.80 10.70
CA ASP A 18 -31.82 26.01 9.60
C ASP A 18 -32.66 24.73 9.38
N PRO A 19 -33.97 24.73 9.71
CA PRO A 19 -34.85 23.58 9.52
C PRO A 19 -35.06 23.18 8.05
N GLY A 20 -34.74 24.07 7.10
CA GLY A 20 -34.86 23.86 5.66
C GLY A 20 -33.55 23.45 4.98
N ALA A 21 -32.43 23.50 5.68
CA ALA A 21 -31.15 23.07 5.14
C ALA A 21 -31.16 21.54 4.99
N THR A 22 -31.22 21.06 3.75
CA THR A 22 -30.82 19.69 3.44
C THR A 22 -29.38 19.52 3.91
N LYS A 23 -29.16 18.58 4.84
CA LYS A 23 -27.86 18.30 5.51
C LYS A 23 -26.69 17.99 4.57
N TYR A 24 -26.94 17.94 3.27
CA TYR A 24 -26.02 17.63 2.20
C TYR A 24 -26.36 18.54 1.02
N THR A 25 -25.76 19.71 0.96
CA THR A 25 -25.60 20.38 -0.33
C THR A 25 -24.68 19.48 -1.15
N ASP A 26 -25.22 18.84 -2.20
CA ASP A 26 -24.49 17.90 -3.07
C ASP A 26 -23.19 18.51 -3.66
N LYS A 27 -23.07 19.85 -3.61
CA LYS A 27 -21.90 20.60 -4.06
C LYS A 27 -20.72 20.61 -3.09
N GLU A 28 -20.89 20.23 -1.83
CA GLU A 28 -19.83 20.29 -0.80
C GLU A 28 -19.45 18.93 -0.19
N SER A 29 -20.12 17.85 -0.62
CA SER A 29 -19.66 16.49 -0.33
C SER A 29 -18.32 16.29 -1.02
N GLY A 30 -17.21 16.64 -0.36
CA GLY A 30 -15.83 16.36 -0.78
C GLY A 30 -15.50 14.86 -0.92
N GLY A 31 -16.51 14.00 -0.97
CA GLY A 31 -16.40 12.59 -1.28
C GLY A 31 -16.17 12.39 -2.78
N MET A 32 -15.10 11.68 -3.11
CA MET A 32 -14.85 11.19 -4.46
C MET A 32 -15.53 9.82 -4.61
N LEU A 33 -16.31 9.62 -5.68
CA LEU A 33 -16.82 8.29 -6.01
C LEU A 33 -15.65 7.40 -6.42
N VAL A 34 -15.36 6.38 -5.60
CA VAL A 34 -14.24 5.45 -5.82
C VAL A 34 -14.65 4.11 -6.42
N TRP A 35 -15.93 3.76 -6.39
CA TRP A 35 -16.44 2.50 -6.96
C TRP A 35 -17.94 2.60 -7.27
N SER A 36 -18.35 1.96 -8.36
CA SER A 36 -19.75 1.64 -8.62
C SER A 36 -19.90 0.21 -9.15
N PRO A 37 -20.98 -0.52 -8.78
CA PRO A 37 -21.26 -1.84 -9.33
C PRO A 37 -21.38 -1.80 -10.86
N HIS A 38 -20.81 -2.81 -11.52
CA HIS A 38 -20.85 -2.92 -12.98
C HIS A 38 -21.19 -4.34 -13.41
N HIS A 39 -22.34 -4.52 -14.04
CA HIS A 39 -22.90 -5.84 -14.34
C HIS A 39 -22.38 -6.49 -15.62
N ASN A 40 -21.45 -5.84 -16.34
CA ASN A 40 -20.91 -6.35 -17.60
C ASN A 40 -19.63 -7.18 -17.44
N ILE A 41 -18.97 -7.08 -16.28
CA ILE A 41 -17.82 -7.94 -15.97
C ILE A 41 -18.36 -9.22 -15.34
N GLN A 42 -17.87 -10.38 -15.80
CA GLN A 42 -18.14 -11.65 -15.14
C GLN A 42 -17.39 -11.71 -13.80
N ASP A 43 -18.07 -12.11 -12.73
CA ASP A 43 -17.49 -12.18 -11.38
C ASP A 43 -16.17 -12.96 -11.35
N LEU A 44 -16.06 -14.07 -12.09
CA LEU A 44 -14.82 -14.85 -12.20
C LEU A 44 -13.62 -14.04 -12.71
N LYS A 45 -13.83 -13.17 -13.71
CA LYS A 45 -12.76 -12.30 -14.26
C LYS A 45 -12.42 -11.17 -13.30
N LEU A 46 -13.41 -10.69 -12.55
CA LEU A 46 -13.19 -9.68 -11.52
C LEU A 46 -12.37 -10.25 -10.36
N ASP A 47 -12.69 -11.48 -9.92
CA ASP A 47 -11.96 -12.19 -8.88
C ASP A 47 -10.51 -12.46 -9.30
N GLU A 48 -10.30 -12.91 -10.54
CA GLU A 48 -8.97 -13.10 -11.11
C GLU A 48 -8.16 -11.78 -11.13
N TYR A 49 -8.78 -10.68 -11.55
CA TYR A 49 -8.16 -9.36 -11.52
C TYR A 49 -7.77 -8.93 -10.10
N ILE A 50 -8.65 -9.11 -9.12
CA ILE A 50 -8.39 -8.78 -7.71
C ILE A 50 -7.24 -9.64 -7.17
N ALA A 51 -7.22 -10.93 -7.50
CA ALA A 51 -6.15 -11.85 -7.12
C ALA A 51 -4.79 -11.39 -7.70
N ILE A 52 -4.74 -11.06 -9.00
CA ILE A 52 -3.52 -10.56 -9.66
C ILE A 52 -3.04 -9.26 -9.01
N ALA A 53 -3.93 -8.29 -8.80
CA ALA A 53 -3.58 -7.00 -8.19
C ALA A 53 -3.01 -7.19 -6.77
N LYS A 54 -3.58 -8.12 -6.00
CA LYS A 54 -3.14 -8.44 -4.63
C LYS A 54 -1.82 -9.21 -4.59
N GLU A 55 -1.70 -10.28 -5.36
CA GLU A 55 -0.58 -11.21 -5.27
C GLU A 55 0.66 -10.68 -5.99
N LYS A 56 0.49 -10.17 -7.20
CA LYS A 56 1.61 -9.69 -8.04
C LYS A 56 2.01 -8.26 -7.70
N HIS A 57 1.03 -7.38 -7.47
CA HIS A 57 1.29 -5.94 -7.30
C HIS A 57 1.11 -5.45 -5.84
N GLY A 58 0.60 -6.29 -4.93
CA GLY A 58 0.46 -5.92 -3.51
C GLY A 58 -0.66 -4.92 -3.21
N TYR A 59 -1.61 -4.73 -4.13
CA TYR A 59 -2.77 -3.87 -3.92
C TYR A 59 -3.79 -4.54 -3.00
N ASN A 60 -4.50 -3.74 -2.19
CA ASN A 60 -5.67 -4.25 -1.48
C ASN A 60 -6.93 -4.25 -2.39
N VAL A 61 -8.01 -4.88 -1.92
CA VAL A 61 -9.24 -5.01 -2.72
C VAL A 61 -9.84 -3.66 -3.09
N GLU A 62 -9.90 -2.71 -2.16
CA GLU A 62 -10.45 -1.36 -2.42
C GLU A 62 -9.63 -0.59 -3.45
N GLN A 63 -8.31 -0.70 -3.41
CA GLN A 63 -7.42 -0.07 -4.37
C GLN A 63 -7.56 -0.69 -5.76
N ALA A 64 -7.65 -2.02 -5.83
CA ALA A 64 -7.88 -2.72 -7.10
C ALA A 64 -9.23 -2.31 -7.71
N LEU A 65 -10.29 -2.28 -6.90
CA LEU A 65 -11.61 -1.82 -7.35
C LEU A 65 -11.58 -0.35 -7.77
N GLY A 66 -10.91 0.52 -7.01
CA GLY A 66 -10.73 1.92 -7.36
C GLY A 66 -10.01 2.14 -8.68
N MET A 67 -8.91 1.40 -8.92
CA MET A 67 -8.20 1.40 -10.19
C MET A 67 -9.10 0.91 -11.33
N LEU A 68 -9.82 -0.19 -11.12
CA LEU A 68 -10.73 -0.72 -12.13
C LEU A 68 -11.85 0.27 -12.49
N PHE A 69 -12.41 0.97 -11.50
CA PHE A 69 -13.41 2.02 -11.71
C PHE A 69 -12.83 3.20 -12.50
N TRP A 70 -11.60 3.63 -12.18
CA TRP A 70 -10.89 4.69 -12.90
C TRP A 70 -10.76 4.37 -14.41
N HIS A 71 -10.51 3.11 -14.75
CA HIS A 71 -10.44 2.63 -16.13
C HIS A 71 -11.80 2.25 -16.74
N LYS A 72 -12.92 2.74 -16.16
CA LYS A 72 -14.28 2.46 -16.63
C LYS A 72 -14.56 0.96 -16.74
N HIS A 73 -14.13 0.20 -15.74
CA HIS A 73 -14.33 -1.25 -15.65
C HIS A 73 -13.61 -2.05 -16.77
N ASN A 74 -12.55 -1.48 -17.36
CA ASN A 74 -11.69 -2.19 -18.30
C ASN A 74 -10.52 -2.87 -17.58
N ILE A 75 -10.57 -4.20 -17.50
CA ILE A 75 -9.56 -5.02 -16.80
C ILE A 75 -8.17 -4.87 -17.43
N GLU A 76 -8.06 -4.97 -18.76
CA GLU A 76 -6.76 -4.94 -19.45
C GLU A 76 -6.03 -3.61 -19.25
N LYS A 77 -6.75 -2.50 -19.39
CA LYS A 77 -6.20 -1.15 -19.17
C LYS A 77 -5.80 -0.95 -17.71
N SER A 78 -6.60 -1.47 -16.78
CA SER A 78 -6.26 -1.37 -15.37
C SER A 78 -5.05 -2.19 -15.00
N LEU A 79 -4.90 -3.40 -15.54
CA LEU A 79 -3.73 -4.25 -15.30
C LEU A 79 -2.43 -3.62 -15.83
N ALA A 80 -2.49 -2.97 -17.00
CA ALA A 80 -1.34 -2.30 -17.59
C ALA A 80 -0.83 -1.10 -16.76
N ASP A 81 -1.68 -0.51 -15.91
CA ASP A 81 -1.37 0.65 -15.08
C ASP A 81 -1.12 0.29 -13.60
N LEU A 82 -1.13 -1.00 -13.25
CA LEU A 82 -0.74 -1.44 -11.90
C LEU A 82 0.78 -1.28 -11.74
N ASP A 83 1.18 -0.47 -10.74
CA ASP A 83 2.58 -0.09 -10.41
C ASP A 83 3.58 -1.20 -10.80
N GLU A 84 4.35 -0.94 -11.85
CA GLU A 84 5.37 -1.86 -12.36
C GLU A 84 6.69 -1.61 -11.62
N TRP A 85 6.79 -2.13 -10.40
CA TRP A 85 8.08 -2.32 -9.74
C TRP A 85 8.76 -3.55 -10.33
N THR A 86 9.70 -3.33 -11.22
CA THR A 86 10.49 -4.40 -11.84
C THR A 86 11.41 -5.04 -10.79
N VAL A 87 11.98 -6.20 -11.11
CA VAL A 87 12.95 -6.86 -10.21
C VAL A 87 14.18 -5.96 -10.06
N GLU A 88 14.60 -5.30 -11.14
CA GLU A 88 15.69 -4.35 -11.19
C GLU A 88 15.43 -3.14 -10.29
N ASP A 89 14.22 -2.56 -10.33
CA ASP A 89 13.84 -1.43 -9.47
C ASP A 89 13.93 -1.79 -7.99
N LYS A 90 13.51 -3.02 -7.62
CA LYS A 90 13.54 -3.50 -6.23
C LYS A 90 14.97 -3.65 -5.73
N VAL A 91 15.86 -4.21 -6.55
CA VAL A 91 17.29 -4.34 -6.23
C VAL A 91 17.94 -2.96 -6.10
N LEU A 92 17.66 -2.04 -7.03
CA LEU A 92 18.14 -0.66 -6.96
C LEU A 92 17.64 0.05 -5.71
N PHE A 93 16.40 -0.17 -5.29
CA PHE A 93 15.86 0.37 -4.04
C PHE A 93 16.60 -0.17 -2.82
N GLU A 94 16.81 -1.49 -2.72
CA GLU A 94 17.51 -2.09 -1.59
C GLU A 94 18.96 -1.60 -1.50
N GLN A 95 19.65 -1.54 -2.65
CA GLN A 95 20.98 -0.99 -2.75
C GLN A 95 21.01 0.48 -2.31
N ALA A 96 20.16 1.33 -2.91
CA ALA A 96 20.07 2.74 -2.58
C ALA A 96 19.73 2.96 -1.09
N PHE A 97 18.80 2.17 -0.53
CA PHE A 97 18.44 2.22 0.88
C PHE A 97 19.60 1.80 1.79
N SER A 98 20.38 0.80 1.41
CA SER A 98 21.57 0.38 2.18
C SER A 98 22.64 1.48 2.27
N PHE A 99 22.81 2.29 1.22
CA PHE A 99 23.80 3.38 1.19
C PHE A 99 23.27 4.69 1.78
N HIS A 100 21.96 4.95 1.65
CA HIS A 100 21.39 6.27 1.92
C HIS A 100 20.30 6.29 3.01
N GLY A 101 19.95 5.14 3.56
CA GLY A 101 18.92 5.00 4.59
C GLY A 101 17.56 5.54 4.12
N LYS A 102 16.83 6.23 5.01
CA LYS A 102 15.50 6.80 4.70
C LYS A 102 15.56 8.11 3.92
N SER A 103 16.71 8.46 3.34
CA SER A 103 16.81 9.65 2.48
C SER A 103 16.17 9.38 1.11
N PHE A 104 14.84 9.45 1.04
CA PHE A 104 14.08 9.12 -0.17
C PHE A 104 14.43 10.02 -1.36
N HIS A 105 14.80 11.28 -1.12
CA HIS A 105 15.32 12.18 -2.17
C HIS A 105 16.64 11.68 -2.75
N ARG A 106 17.48 11.04 -1.94
CA ARG A 106 18.73 10.45 -2.40
C ARG A 106 18.50 9.11 -3.09
N ILE A 107 17.58 8.29 -2.60
CA ILE A 107 17.15 7.05 -3.28
C ILE A 107 16.59 7.36 -4.67
N GLN A 108 15.78 8.42 -4.81
CA GLN A 108 15.21 8.83 -6.10
C GLN A 108 16.27 9.16 -7.15
N GLN A 109 17.48 9.60 -6.77
CA GLN A 109 18.56 9.83 -7.73
C GLN A 109 19.01 8.53 -8.43
N MET A 110 18.80 7.37 -7.80
CA MET A 110 19.04 6.04 -8.39
C MET A 110 17.80 5.44 -9.06
N LEU A 111 16.62 6.00 -8.79
CA LEU A 111 15.32 5.59 -9.33
C LEU A 111 14.54 6.84 -9.79
N PRO A 112 15.00 7.53 -10.86
CA PRO A 112 14.45 8.84 -11.24
C PRO A 112 12.98 8.76 -11.69
N ASP A 113 12.57 7.61 -12.23
CA ASP A 113 11.21 7.37 -12.71
C ASP A 113 10.24 7.00 -11.58
N LYS A 114 10.75 6.77 -10.36
CA LYS A 114 9.92 6.50 -9.18
C LYS A 114 9.76 7.78 -8.37
N SER A 115 8.52 8.20 -8.17
CA SER A 115 8.22 9.37 -7.33
C SER A 115 8.54 9.09 -5.86
N ILE A 116 8.80 10.14 -5.08
CA ILE A 116 9.01 10.02 -3.62
C ILE A 116 7.85 9.26 -2.95
N ALA A 117 6.61 9.53 -3.36
CA ALA A 117 5.44 8.82 -2.85
C ALA A 117 5.49 7.31 -3.15
N SER A 118 5.90 6.91 -4.35
CA SER A 118 6.06 5.50 -4.73
C SER A 118 7.19 4.82 -3.94
N LEU A 119 8.33 5.50 -3.75
CA LEU A 119 9.44 5.00 -2.95
C LEU A 119 9.05 4.79 -1.48
N VAL A 120 8.31 5.72 -0.88
CA VAL A 120 7.82 5.61 0.50
C VAL A 120 6.78 4.49 0.63
N LYS A 121 5.85 4.37 -0.34
CA LYS A 121 4.87 3.28 -0.39
C LYS A 121 5.58 1.91 -0.46
N TYR A 122 6.58 1.78 -1.33
CA TYR A 122 7.38 0.57 -1.48
C TYR A 122 8.16 0.23 -0.19
N TYR A 123 8.75 1.21 0.48
CA TYR A 123 9.43 1.00 1.77
C TYR A 123 8.55 0.29 2.80
N TYR A 124 7.31 0.77 2.98
CA TYR A 124 6.41 0.20 3.99
C TYR A 124 5.89 -1.19 3.61
N SER A 125 5.69 -1.47 2.33
CA SER A 125 5.30 -2.81 1.88
C SER A 125 6.46 -3.81 1.98
N TRP A 126 7.67 -3.42 1.55
CA TRP A 126 8.89 -4.21 1.62
C TRP A 126 9.31 -4.52 3.07
N LYS A 127 9.32 -3.53 3.96
CA LYS A 127 9.68 -3.71 5.37
C LYS A 127 8.73 -4.67 6.09
N THR A 128 7.44 -4.68 5.74
CA THR A 128 6.45 -5.60 6.33
C THR A 128 6.67 -7.04 5.86
N ARG A 129 7.09 -7.26 4.61
CA ARG A 129 7.51 -8.58 4.10
C ARG A 129 8.84 -9.05 4.74
N SER A 130 9.77 -8.14 5.01
CA SER A 130 11.05 -8.43 5.66
C SER A 130 10.91 -8.83 7.15
N ARG A 131 9.87 -8.34 7.86
CA ARG A 131 9.64 -8.66 9.28
C ARG A 131 9.19 -10.08 9.59
N THR A 132 8.87 -10.91 8.59
CA THR A 132 8.63 -12.35 8.88
C THR A 132 9.99 -13.01 9.06
N SER A 133 10.40 -13.22 10.31
CA SER A 133 11.71 -13.76 10.61
C SER A 133 11.86 -15.19 10.06
N LEU A 134 13.10 -15.65 9.85
CA LEU A 134 13.36 -17.06 9.55
C LEU A 134 12.77 -17.99 10.63
N MET A 135 12.63 -17.52 11.86
CA MET A 135 11.96 -18.22 12.96
C MET A 135 10.45 -18.34 12.70
N ASP A 136 9.78 -17.28 12.24
CA ASP A 136 8.36 -17.30 11.84
C ASP A 136 8.12 -18.24 10.64
N ARG A 137 9.08 -18.31 9.71
CA ARG A 137 9.01 -19.22 8.56
C ARG A 137 9.18 -20.68 8.97
N ARG A 138 10.09 -20.95 9.92
CA ARG A 138 10.27 -22.29 10.52
C ARG A 138 9.04 -22.69 11.35
N ALA A 139 8.45 -21.76 12.09
CA ALA A 139 7.22 -21.99 12.83
C ALA A 139 6.04 -22.36 11.90
N ARG A 140 5.90 -21.68 10.75
CA ARG A 140 4.92 -22.05 9.72
C ARG A 140 5.23 -23.40 9.04
N LYS A 141 6.50 -23.72 8.74
CA LYS A 141 6.88 -25.05 8.21
C LYS A 141 6.59 -26.17 9.22
N LEU A 142 6.80 -25.94 10.52
CA LEU A 142 6.46 -26.89 11.58
C LEU A 142 4.94 -27.04 11.74
N ALA A 143 4.18 -25.95 11.61
CA ALA A 143 2.71 -25.99 11.62
C ALA A 143 2.13 -26.70 10.38
N SER A 144 2.76 -26.55 9.22
CA SER A 144 2.35 -27.18 7.96
C SER A 144 2.75 -28.66 7.85
N LYS A 145 3.78 -29.10 8.58
CA LYS A 145 4.24 -30.50 8.63
C LYS A 145 3.26 -31.45 9.33
N ASN A 146 2.22 -30.94 9.98
CA ASN A 146 1.11 -31.76 10.49
C ASN A 146 0.07 -32.14 9.42
N ASN A 147 0.28 -31.77 8.14
CA ASN A 147 -0.52 -32.26 7.02
C ASN A 147 0.43 -32.68 5.87
N PRO A 148 0.68 -33.99 5.65
CA PRO A 148 1.72 -34.43 4.74
C PRO A 148 1.21 -34.45 3.31
N GLY A 149 1.68 -33.52 2.48
CA GLY A 149 1.40 -33.60 1.05
C GLY A 149 1.80 -32.38 0.23
N GLU A 150 3.08 -31.98 0.25
CA GLU A 150 3.76 -31.43 -0.93
C GLU A 150 5.24 -31.16 -0.64
N SER A 151 6.10 -31.82 -1.41
CA SER A 151 7.54 -31.61 -1.51
C SER A 151 7.82 -30.41 -2.40
N ASP A 152 8.70 -29.50 -1.97
CA ASP A 152 9.35 -28.60 -2.90
C ASP A 152 10.80 -28.31 -2.51
N GLU A 153 11.67 -28.55 -3.49
CA GLU A 153 13.10 -28.25 -3.48
C GLU A 153 13.25 -26.76 -3.79
N ASP A 154 13.94 -25.98 -2.94
CA ASP A 154 14.47 -24.70 -3.44
C ASP A 154 15.63 -24.12 -2.63
N VAL A 155 16.45 -23.42 -3.40
CA VAL A 155 17.88 -23.10 -3.24
C VAL A 155 18.15 -22.11 -2.08
N GLU A 156 19.27 -22.31 -1.37
CA GLU A 156 19.80 -21.40 -0.35
C GLU A 156 20.40 -20.14 -0.98
N GLU A 157 19.94 -18.95 -0.56
CA GLU A 157 20.64 -17.67 -0.78
C GLU A 157 21.03 -16.99 0.54
N PRO A 158 22.16 -16.24 0.56
CA PRO A 158 22.84 -15.83 1.78
C PRO A 158 22.21 -14.59 2.43
N ASN A 159 22.06 -14.67 3.74
CA ASN A 159 21.52 -13.66 4.65
C ASN A 159 22.40 -12.39 4.73
N PRO A 160 21.89 -11.17 4.47
CA PRO A 160 22.62 -9.94 4.79
C PRO A 160 22.49 -9.63 6.29
N LYS A 161 23.63 -9.32 6.92
CA LYS A 161 23.75 -9.02 8.35
C LYS A 161 23.01 -7.72 8.72
N GLU A 162 22.26 -7.79 9.81
CA GLU A 162 21.50 -6.71 10.41
C GLU A 162 22.40 -5.54 10.84
N GLY A 163 22.09 -4.33 10.38
CA GLY A 163 22.63 -3.08 10.89
C GLY A 163 21.77 -2.58 12.05
N HIS A 164 22.39 -2.45 13.21
CA HIS A 164 21.82 -1.96 14.47
C HIS A 164 21.34 -0.51 14.33
N ASP A 165 20.03 -0.27 14.51
CA ASP A 165 19.37 1.04 14.39
C ASP A 165 19.42 1.75 15.76
N SER A 166 20.31 2.74 15.91
CA SER A 166 20.23 3.74 16.98
C SER A 166 20.56 5.11 16.39
N ASP A 167 19.57 5.99 16.31
CA ASP A 167 19.56 7.16 17.19
C ASP A 167 18.36 8.07 16.88
N TYR A 168 17.67 8.42 17.96
CA TYR A 168 16.80 9.59 18.05
C TYR A 168 17.70 10.84 18.07
N GLU A 169 17.53 11.72 17.09
CA GLU A 169 17.56 13.18 17.26
C GLU A 169 16.54 13.82 16.30
#